data_AF-A0A7Y2A105-F1
#
_entry.id   AF-A0A7Y2A105-F1
#
_cell.length_a   1.000
_cell.length_b   1.000
_cell.length_c   1.000
_cell.angle_alpha   90.00
_cell.angle_beta   90.00
_cell.angle_gamma   90.00
#
_symmetry.space_group_name_H-M   'P 1'
#
loop_
_entity.id
_entity.type
_entity.pdbx_description
1 polymer ?
#
loop_
_entity_poly.entity_id
_entity_poly.type
_entity_poly.pdbx_seq_one_letter_code
_entity_poly.pdbx_strand_id
1 'polypeptide(L)'
;AQRFDETRGFKFISYAVWWIRQSILQALAEQSRIVRLPLNQVGSLSKINKCFSKLEQKFERPPSAEELAQALDLPTEKVAQSLKVSGRHVSMDAPFSDDGDSNSLLDVLINDDSPKADRGLLSESLHNEVERSLSTLSERERDVIRLFFGIGMNHGLTLDEIGEKFDLTRERVRQIKEKAIRKLKQHSRSKLLKAYLG
;
A
#
# COMPACT_ATOMS: atom_id res chain seq x y z
N ALA A 1 -8.94 -44.19 -10.79
CA ALA A 1 -9.72 -45.42 -11.00
C ALA A 1 -11.20 -45.13 -11.24
N GLN A 2 -11.85 -44.27 -10.44
CA GLN A 2 -13.31 -44.02 -10.48
C GLN A 2 -13.93 -43.56 -11.82
N ARG A 3 -13.14 -43.05 -12.77
CA ARG A 3 -13.62 -42.53 -14.07
C ARG A 3 -13.11 -43.32 -15.29
N PHE A 4 -12.45 -44.45 -15.07
CA PHE A 4 -11.97 -45.31 -16.16
C PHE A 4 -13.08 -46.30 -16.57
N ASP A 5 -13.25 -46.47 -17.87
CA ASP A 5 -14.26 -47.36 -18.46
C ASP A 5 -13.56 -48.35 -19.40
N GLU A 6 -13.55 -49.62 -19.00
CA GLU A 6 -12.87 -50.73 -19.67
C GLU A 6 -13.52 -51.11 -21.00
N THR A 7 -14.81 -50.81 -21.17
CA THR A 7 -15.59 -51.17 -22.38
C THR A 7 -15.17 -50.37 -23.62
N ARG A 8 -14.42 -49.28 -23.42
CA ARG A 8 -13.97 -48.36 -24.48
C ARG A 8 -12.71 -48.83 -25.23
N GLY A 9 -12.11 -49.95 -24.85
CA GLY A 9 -10.99 -50.57 -25.58
C GLY A 9 -9.62 -49.91 -25.42
N PHE A 10 -9.46 -48.97 -24.48
CA PHE A 10 -8.16 -48.34 -24.19
C PHE A 10 -7.50 -48.97 -22.95
N LYS A 11 -6.17 -49.13 -22.98
CA LYS A 11 -5.41 -49.63 -21.82
C LYS A 11 -5.49 -48.62 -20.67
N PHE A 12 -5.68 -49.10 -19.44
CA PHE A 12 -5.73 -48.26 -18.23
C PHE A 12 -4.52 -47.33 -18.09
N ILE A 13 -3.32 -47.83 -18.42
CA ILE A 13 -2.08 -47.05 -18.36
C ILE A 13 -2.18 -45.80 -19.23
N SER A 14 -2.69 -45.92 -20.46
CA SER A 14 -2.85 -44.81 -21.40
C SER A 14 -3.79 -43.72 -20.86
N TYR A 15 -4.86 -44.13 -20.16
CA TYR A 15 -5.76 -43.20 -19.49
C TYR A 15 -5.11 -42.56 -18.26
N ALA A 16 -4.51 -43.37 -17.39
CA ALA A 16 -3.95 -42.92 -16.12
C ALA A 16 -2.80 -41.91 -16.31
N VAL A 17 -1.91 -42.13 -17.29
CA VAL A 17 -0.77 -41.22 -17.56
C VAL A 17 -1.24 -39.79 -17.85
N TRP A 18 -2.32 -39.61 -18.60
CA TRP A 18 -2.85 -38.30 -18.92
C TRP A 18 -3.35 -37.57 -17.66
N TRP A 19 -4.09 -38.26 -16.80
CA TRP A 19 -4.61 -37.69 -15.54
C TRP A 19 -3.53 -37.43 -14.51
N ILE A 20 -2.53 -38.31 -14.40
CA ILE A 20 -1.39 -38.10 -13.51
C ILE A 20 -0.61 -36.87 -13.95
N ARG A 21 -0.31 -36.76 -15.26
CA ARG A 21 0.39 -35.60 -15.81
C ARG A 21 -0.41 -34.30 -15.60
N GLN A 22 -1.70 -34.31 -15.88
CA GLN A 22 -2.58 -33.16 -15.68
C GLN A 22 -2.60 -32.72 -14.22
N SER A 23 -2.72 -33.68 -13.29
CA SER A 23 -2.76 -33.39 -11.85
C SER A 23 -1.44 -32.78 -11.36
N ILE A 24 -0.30 -33.29 -11.81
CA ILE A 24 1.02 -32.74 -11.47
C ILE A 24 1.18 -31.33 -12.05
N LEU A 25 0.82 -31.12 -13.32
CA LEU A 25 0.93 -29.79 -13.96
C LEU A 25 0.01 -28.77 -13.29
N GLN A 26 -1.19 -29.18 -12.89
CA GLN A 26 -2.11 -28.33 -12.14
C GLN A 26 -1.55 -27.99 -10.76
N ALA A 27 -1.05 -28.97 -10.01
CA ALA A 27 -0.44 -28.73 -8.70
C ALA A 27 0.76 -27.77 -8.82
N LEU A 28 1.63 -27.96 -9.81
CA LEU A 28 2.75 -27.05 -10.08
C LEU A 28 2.27 -25.63 -10.43
N ALA A 29 1.25 -25.49 -11.27
CA ALA A 29 0.72 -24.18 -11.65
C ALA A 29 0.08 -23.45 -10.45
N GLU A 30 -0.53 -24.18 -9.52
CA GLU A 30 -1.26 -23.60 -8.38
C GLU A 30 -0.39 -23.36 -7.14
N GLN A 31 0.64 -24.18 -6.90
CA GLN A 31 1.40 -24.20 -5.65
C GLN A 31 2.87 -23.77 -5.78
N SER A 32 3.43 -23.67 -7.00
CA SER A 32 4.87 -23.35 -7.18
C SER A 32 5.26 -21.92 -6.82
N ARG A 33 4.30 -21.00 -6.71
CA ARG A 33 4.56 -19.57 -6.48
C ARG A 33 3.96 -19.14 -5.15
N ILE A 34 4.71 -18.31 -4.42
CA ILE A 34 4.25 -17.68 -3.16
C ILE A 34 2.99 -16.85 -3.43
N VAL A 35 3.00 -16.06 -4.51
CA VAL A 35 1.83 -15.34 -5.02
C VAL A 35 1.19 -16.17 -6.13
N ARG A 36 -0.01 -16.69 -5.86
CA ARG A 36 -0.78 -17.52 -6.81
C ARG A 36 -1.18 -16.71 -8.04
N LEU A 37 -0.95 -17.28 -9.22
CA LEU A 37 -1.40 -16.72 -10.50
C LEU A 37 -2.55 -17.56 -11.08
N PRO A 38 -3.54 -16.91 -11.73
CA PRO A 38 -4.56 -17.62 -12.49
C PRO A 38 -3.96 -18.50 -13.61
N LEU A 39 -4.60 -19.65 -13.90
CA LEU A 39 -4.09 -20.64 -14.88
C LEU A 39 -3.88 -20.05 -16.29
N ASN A 40 -4.77 -19.16 -16.73
CA ASN A 40 -4.64 -18.46 -18.01
C ASN A 40 -3.37 -17.59 -18.07
N GLN A 41 -3.00 -16.94 -16.96
CA GLN A 41 -1.78 -16.13 -16.88
C GLN A 41 -0.53 -17.00 -16.85
N VAL A 42 -0.55 -18.14 -16.14
CA VAL A 42 0.57 -19.10 -16.13
C VAL A 42 0.81 -19.66 -17.54
N GLY A 43 -0.27 -20.01 -18.26
CA GLY A 43 -0.19 -20.47 -19.64
C GLY A 43 0.38 -19.41 -20.59
N SER A 44 -0.11 -18.17 -20.49
CA SER A 44 0.43 -17.03 -21.28
C SER A 44 1.90 -16.80 -20.98
N LEU A 45 2.31 -16.84 -19.71
CA LEU A 45 3.70 -16.65 -19.31
C LEU A 45 4.61 -17.76 -19.88
N SER A 46 4.16 -19.01 -19.85
CA SER A 46 4.91 -20.12 -20.47
C SER A 46 5.11 -19.94 -21.97
N LYS A 47 4.08 -19.46 -22.69
CA LYS A 47 4.17 -19.12 -24.12
C LYS A 47 5.15 -17.98 -24.37
N ILE A 48 5.08 -16.92 -23.56
CA ILE A 48 5.99 -15.77 -23.62
C ILE A 48 7.43 -16.22 -23.41
N ASN A 49 7.71 -17.00 -22.35
CA ASN A 49 9.06 -17.51 -22.08
C ASN A 49 9.59 -18.41 -23.21
N LYS A 50 8.73 -19.27 -23.79
CA LYS A 50 9.11 -20.10 -24.93
C LYS A 50 9.44 -19.28 -26.18
N CYS A 51 8.71 -18.19 -26.41
CA CYS A 51 9.00 -17.26 -27.50
C CYS A 51 10.28 -16.46 -27.22
N PHE A 52 10.45 -16.01 -25.97
CA PHE A 52 11.64 -15.31 -25.50
C PHE A 52 12.90 -16.10 -25.82
N SER A 53 13.00 -17.35 -25.37
CA SER A 53 14.18 -18.19 -25.62
C SER A 53 14.41 -18.45 -27.12
N LYS A 54 13.34 -18.55 -27.93
CA LYS A 54 13.48 -18.73 -29.39
C LYS A 54 14.02 -17.49 -30.09
N LEU A 55 13.52 -16.31 -29.72
CA LEU A 55 13.98 -15.05 -30.31
C LEU A 55 15.39 -14.70 -29.82
N GLU A 56 15.67 -14.95 -28.54
CA GLU A 56 17.00 -14.80 -27.95
C GLU A 56 18.03 -15.66 -28.68
N GLN A 57 17.71 -16.94 -28.92
CA GLN A 57 18.58 -17.83 -29.69
C GLN A 57 18.76 -17.36 -31.15
N LYS A 58 17.72 -16.80 -31.76
CA LYS A 58 17.75 -16.38 -33.18
C LYS A 58 18.54 -15.08 -33.39
N PHE A 59 18.41 -14.13 -32.46
CA PHE A 59 18.98 -12.78 -32.59
C PHE A 59 20.20 -12.55 -31.71
N GLU A 60 20.60 -13.55 -30.91
CA GLU A 60 21.74 -13.50 -29.98
C GLU A 60 21.68 -12.32 -28.99
N ARG A 61 20.46 -11.87 -28.69
CA ARG A 61 20.18 -10.78 -27.75
C ARG A 61 18.82 -10.97 -27.08
N PRO A 62 18.59 -10.38 -25.89
CA PRO A 62 17.27 -10.39 -25.28
C PRO A 62 16.25 -9.67 -26.20
N PRO A 63 15.11 -10.30 -26.52
CA PRO A 63 14.07 -9.69 -27.34
C PRO A 63 13.34 -8.57 -26.60
N SER A 64 12.90 -7.56 -27.34
CA SER A 64 12.05 -6.49 -26.80
C SER A 64 10.63 -6.97 -26.55
N ALA A 65 9.90 -6.32 -25.64
CA ALA A 65 8.49 -6.59 -25.40
C ALA A 65 7.63 -6.41 -26.66
N GLU A 66 8.01 -5.50 -27.56
CA GLU A 66 7.34 -5.28 -28.86
C GLU A 66 7.55 -6.45 -29.83
N GLU A 67 8.76 -7.00 -29.89
CA GLU A 67 9.09 -8.15 -30.74
C GLU A 67 8.34 -9.40 -30.29
N LEU A 68 8.23 -9.60 -28.97
CA LEU A 68 7.45 -10.67 -28.38
C LEU A 68 5.95 -10.50 -28.63
N ALA A 69 5.44 -9.28 -28.53
CA ALA A 69 4.05 -8.94 -28.82
C ALA A 69 3.67 -9.24 -30.27
N GLN A 70 4.51 -8.82 -31.23
CA GLN A 70 4.32 -9.11 -32.65
C GLN A 70 4.40 -10.62 -32.94
N ALA A 71 5.34 -11.34 -32.33
CA ALA A 71 5.51 -12.77 -32.55
C ALA A 71 4.38 -13.62 -31.95
N LEU A 72 3.71 -13.13 -30.90
CA LEU A 72 2.65 -13.86 -30.18
C LEU A 72 1.24 -13.34 -30.47
N ASP A 73 1.10 -12.29 -31.29
CA ASP A 73 -0.15 -11.58 -31.56
C ASP A 73 -0.87 -11.16 -30.26
N LEU A 74 -0.10 -10.54 -29.36
CA LEU A 74 -0.56 -10.03 -28.08
C LEU A 74 -0.27 -8.53 -27.97
N PRO A 75 -1.09 -7.76 -27.24
CA PRO A 75 -0.78 -6.36 -26.99
C PRO A 75 0.49 -6.23 -26.14
N THR A 76 1.32 -5.26 -26.49
CA THR A 76 2.63 -4.96 -25.86
C THR A 76 2.51 -4.77 -24.35
N GLU A 77 1.46 -4.09 -23.89
CA GLU A 77 1.18 -3.89 -22.46
C GLU A 77 1.02 -5.20 -21.70
N LYS A 78 0.31 -6.19 -22.26
CA LYS A 78 0.11 -7.49 -21.61
C LYS A 78 1.41 -8.28 -21.52
N VAL A 79 2.27 -8.18 -22.54
CA VAL A 79 3.59 -8.81 -22.52
C VAL A 79 4.48 -8.16 -21.45
N ALA A 80 4.51 -6.83 -21.39
CA ALA A 80 5.27 -6.08 -20.39
C ALA A 80 4.81 -6.39 -18.96
N GLN A 81 3.50 -6.44 -18.71
CA GLN A 81 2.94 -6.84 -17.41
C GLN A 81 3.30 -8.29 -17.06
N SER A 82 3.20 -9.22 -18.01
CA SER A 82 3.54 -10.62 -17.80
C SER A 82 5.02 -10.81 -17.46
N LEU A 83 5.91 -10.07 -18.12
CA LEU A 83 7.34 -10.08 -17.84
C LEU A 83 7.66 -9.54 -16.44
N LYS A 84 6.99 -8.46 -15.99
CA LYS A 84 7.14 -7.94 -14.62
C LYS A 84 6.75 -8.97 -13.56
N VAL A 85 5.67 -9.71 -13.79
CA VAL A 85 5.17 -10.74 -12.87
C VAL A 85 5.95 -12.06 -12.99
N SER A 86 6.75 -12.23 -14.03
CA SER A 86 7.57 -13.43 -14.26
C SER A 86 8.64 -13.63 -13.17
N GLY A 87 9.12 -12.54 -12.58
CA GLY A 87 10.18 -12.53 -11.58
C GLY A 87 9.95 -13.55 -10.47
N ARG A 88 10.99 -14.30 -10.13
CA ARG A 88 10.96 -15.17 -8.95
C ARG A 88 11.12 -14.31 -7.71
N HIS A 89 10.39 -14.67 -6.66
CA HIS A 89 10.56 -14.06 -5.35
C HIS A 89 11.98 -14.28 -4.86
N VAL A 90 12.60 -13.23 -4.33
CA VAL A 90 13.93 -13.29 -3.71
C VAL A 90 13.75 -13.44 -2.21
N SER A 91 14.61 -14.22 -1.56
CA SER A 91 14.59 -14.35 -0.11
C SER A 91 15.00 -13.03 0.53
N MET A 92 14.25 -12.60 1.54
CA MET A 92 14.56 -11.40 2.34
C MET A 92 15.80 -11.61 3.22
N ASP A 93 16.06 -12.87 3.56
CA ASP A 93 17.17 -13.32 4.41
C ASP A 93 18.38 -13.77 3.57
N ALA A 94 18.29 -13.69 2.23
CA ALA A 94 19.46 -13.98 1.41
C ALA A 94 20.52 -12.90 1.64
N PRO A 95 21.78 -13.30 1.93
CA PRO A 95 22.86 -12.35 2.10
C PRO A 95 23.19 -11.68 0.77
N PHE A 96 23.61 -10.41 0.79
CA PHE A 96 24.06 -9.73 -0.42
C PHE A 96 25.43 -10.22 -0.91
N SER A 97 26.28 -10.69 0.00
CA SER A 97 27.62 -11.24 -0.28
C SER A 97 27.95 -12.40 0.67
N ASP A 98 28.75 -13.35 0.19
CA ASP A 98 29.21 -14.51 0.99
C ASP A 98 30.35 -14.17 1.98
N ASP A 99 30.94 -12.98 1.90
CA ASP A 99 32.05 -12.56 2.75
C ASP A 99 31.56 -11.89 4.04
N GLY A 100 31.55 -12.66 5.14
CA GLY A 100 31.70 -12.23 6.55
C GLY A 100 30.63 -11.33 7.17
N ASP A 101 30.30 -10.21 6.52
CA ASP A 101 29.29 -9.24 6.92
C ASP A 101 28.05 -9.44 6.06
N SER A 102 27.32 -10.52 6.34
CA SER A 102 26.12 -10.91 5.60
C SER A 102 24.95 -9.99 5.93
N ASN A 103 25.00 -8.74 5.44
CA ASN A 103 23.83 -7.87 5.45
C ASN A 103 22.77 -8.49 4.54
N SER A 104 21.56 -8.63 5.08
CA SER A 104 20.39 -9.12 4.40
C SER A 104 19.49 -7.98 3.96
N LEU A 105 18.48 -8.28 3.14
CA LEU A 105 17.47 -7.29 2.78
C LEU A 105 16.67 -6.83 4.01
N LEU A 106 16.54 -7.68 5.04
CA LEU A 106 15.89 -7.32 6.31
C LEU A 106 16.64 -6.21 7.07
N ASP A 107 17.97 -6.16 6.96
CA ASP A 107 18.78 -5.17 7.68
C ASP A 107 18.72 -3.77 7.05
N VAL A 108 18.41 -3.70 5.76
CA VAL A 108 18.39 -2.45 4.97
C VAL A 108 16.98 -1.89 4.82
N LEU A 109 15.95 -2.74 4.82
CA LEU A 109 14.59 -2.29 4.58
C LEU A 109 14.08 -1.39 5.69
N ILE A 110 13.70 -0.18 5.30
CA ILE A 110 13.13 0.82 6.20
C ILE A 110 11.67 0.44 6.47
N ASN A 111 11.29 0.44 7.74
CA ASN A 111 9.90 0.35 8.15
C ASN A 111 9.30 1.76 8.22
N ASP A 112 8.58 2.17 7.17
CA ASP A 112 7.90 3.47 7.12
C ASP A 112 6.75 3.60 8.13
N ASP A 113 6.20 2.49 8.61
CA ASP A 113 5.16 2.47 9.66
C ASP A 113 5.74 2.62 11.06
N SER A 114 7.07 2.54 11.22
CA SER A 114 7.71 2.74 12.51
C SER A 114 7.55 4.21 12.96
N PRO A 115 7.04 4.47 14.18
CA PRO A 115 6.92 5.83 14.66
C PRO A 115 8.30 6.46 14.80
N LYS A 116 8.56 7.51 14.02
CA LYS A 116 9.76 8.33 14.21
C LYS A 116 9.73 8.93 15.63
N ALA A 117 10.81 8.77 16.39
CA ALA A 117 10.92 9.29 17.76
C ALA A 117 10.57 10.79 17.84
N ASP A 118 10.97 11.55 16.82
CA ASP A 118 10.72 12.99 16.72
C ASP A 118 9.24 13.33 16.56
N ARG A 119 8.43 12.47 15.93
CA ARG A 119 6.99 12.76 15.70
C ARG A 119 6.23 12.84 17.02
N GLY A 120 6.54 11.96 17.98
CA GLY A 120 5.95 12.00 19.31
C GLY A 120 6.25 13.32 20.02
N LEU A 121 7.54 13.68 20.08
CA LEU A 121 8.01 14.92 20.71
C LEU A 121 7.44 16.17 20.04
N LEU A 122 7.38 16.21 18.71
CA LEU A 122 6.78 17.31 17.96
C LEU A 122 5.29 17.46 18.26
N SER A 123 4.55 16.35 18.37
CA SER A 123 3.12 16.38 18.70
C SER A 123 2.87 16.87 20.13
N GLU A 124 3.69 16.43 21.09
CA GLU A 124 3.59 16.87 22.48
C GLU A 124 3.95 18.36 22.60
N SER A 125 5.02 18.79 21.94
CA SER A 125 5.43 20.19 21.89
C SER A 125 4.37 21.07 21.24
N LEU A 126 3.75 20.62 20.14
CA LEU A 126 2.63 21.30 19.51
C LEU A 126 1.43 21.40 20.45
N HIS A 127 1.08 20.32 21.15
CA HIS A 127 -0.03 20.31 22.11
C HIS A 127 0.18 21.37 23.20
N ASN A 128 1.37 21.42 23.80
CA ASN A 128 1.74 22.40 24.82
C ASN A 128 1.68 23.84 24.31
N GLU A 129 2.16 24.10 23.09
CA GLU A 129 2.10 25.44 22.48
C GLU A 129 0.67 25.87 22.10
N VAL A 130 -0.17 24.93 21.66
CA VAL A 130 -1.60 25.18 21.44
C VAL A 130 -2.27 25.54 22.76
N GLU A 131 -2.01 24.81 23.84
CA GLU A 131 -2.60 25.09 25.15
C GLU A 131 -2.16 26.46 25.71
N ARG A 132 -0.88 26.81 25.59
CA ARG A 132 -0.34 28.14 25.93
C ARG A 132 -0.95 29.27 25.10
N SER A 133 -1.29 29.00 23.85
CA SER A 133 -1.94 29.98 22.97
C SER A 133 -3.41 30.16 23.35
N LEU A 134 -4.10 29.06 23.65
CA LEU A 134 -5.48 29.06 24.12
C LEU A 134 -5.65 29.73 25.48
N SER A 135 -4.65 29.70 26.36
CA SER A 135 -4.70 30.38 27.67
C SER A 135 -4.70 31.91 27.59
N THR A 136 -4.42 32.50 26.41
CA THR A 136 -4.52 33.95 26.18
C THR A 136 -5.93 34.44 25.89
N LEU A 137 -6.82 33.51 25.53
CA LEU A 137 -8.22 33.80 25.25
C LEU A 137 -9.02 33.88 26.55
N SER A 138 -10.16 34.56 26.50
CA SER A 138 -11.14 34.46 27.58
C SER A 138 -11.69 33.04 27.68
N GLU A 139 -12.13 32.62 28.86
CA GLU A 139 -12.66 31.27 29.11
C GLU A 139 -13.72 30.83 28.08
N ARG A 140 -14.70 31.71 27.80
CA ARG A 140 -15.71 31.47 26.76
C ARG A 140 -15.12 31.32 25.35
N GLU A 141 -14.13 32.12 24.98
CA GLU A 141 -13.48 32.04 23.66
C GLU A 141 -12.65 30.74 23.52
N ARG A 142 -11.94 30.36 24.58
CA ARG A 142 -11.16 29.12 24.66
C ARG A 142 -12.06 27.90 24.52
N ASP A 143 -13.16 27.84 25.26
CA ASP A 143 -14.03 26.67 25.29
C ASP A 143 -14.76 26.47 23.95
N VAL A 144 -15.22 27.56 23.32
CA VAL A 144 -15.79 27.51 21.96
C VAL A 144 -14.77 26.98 20.94
N ILE A 145 -13.50 27.40 21.02
CA ILE A 145 -12.45 26.88 20.12
C ILE A 145 -12.12 25.41 20.42
N ARG A 146 -11.97 25.02 21.69
CA ARG A 146 -11.71 23.62 22.08
C ARG A 146 -12.81 22.70 21.58
N LEU A 147 -14.07 23.10 21.79
CA LEU A 147 -15.24 22.33 21.36
C LEU A 147 -15.33 22.25 19.84
N PHE A 148 -15.14 23.35 19.11
CA PHE A 148 -15.26 23.35 17.65
C PHE A 148 -14.18 22.51 16.95
N PHE A 149 -12.93 22.58 17.42
CA PHE A 149 -11.82 21.83 16.82
C PHE A 149 -11.56 20.46 17.47
N GLY A 150 -12.27 20.12 18.55
CA GLY A 150 -12.06 18.86 19.27
C GLY A 150 -10.73 18.79 20.02
N ILE A 151 -10.15 19.93 20.44
CA ILE A 151 -8.85 19.95 21.13
C ILE A 151 -9.02 19.33 22.52
N GLY A 152 -8.41 18.17 22.74
CA GLY A 152 -8.56 17.38 23.97
C GLY A 152 -9.81 16.48 23.98
N MET A 153 -10.46 16.29 22.83
CA MET A 153 -11.61 15.40 22.65
C MET A 153 -11.46 14.55 21.38
N ASN A 154 -12.26 13.50 21.25
CA ASN A 154 -12.21 12.62 20.08
C ASN A 154 -12.77 13.26 18.80
N HIS A 155 -13.69 14.24 18.94
CA HIS A 155 -14.35 14.92 17.82
C HIS A 155 -14.67 16.37 18.18
N GLY A 156 -14.74 17.24 17.16
CA GLY A 156 -15.19 18.62 17.29
C GLY A 156 -16.71 18.73 17.15
N LEU A 157 -17.34 19.63 17.88
CA LEU A 157 -18.78 19.88 17.83
C LEU A 157 -19.14 20.88 16.72
N THR A 158 -20.36 20.76 16.22
CA THR A 158 -20.94 21.71 15.27
C THR A 158 -21.29 23.04 15.95
N LEU A 159 -21.46 24.11 15.16
CA LEU A 159 -21.83 25.43 15.69
C LEU A 159 -23.20 25.42 16.38
N ASP A 160 -24.10 24.54 15.96
CA ASP A 160 -25.44 24.40 16.53
C ASP A 160 -25.37 23.70 17.90
N GLU A 161 -24.64 22.59 18.00
CA GLU A 161 -24.42 21.88 19.29
C GLU A 161 -23.69 22.75 20.32
N ILE A 162 -22.71 23.56 19.87
CA ILE A 162 -22.04 24.52 20.75
C ILE A 162 -23.01 25.64 21.15
N GLY A 163 -23.90 26.06 20.24
CA GLY A 163 -24.95 27.04 20.52
C GLY A 163 -25.91 26.57 21.62
N GLU A 164 -26.39 25.34 21.52
CA GLU A 164 -27.25 24.71 22.53
C GLU A 164 -26.53 24.61 23.89
N LYS A 165 -25.23 24.29 23.91
CA LYS A 165 -24.48 24.13 25.16
C LYS A 165 -24.23 25.46 25.91
N PHE A 166 -24.18 26.57 25.20
CA PHE A 166 -23.90 27.90 25.78
C PHE A 166 -25.12 28.84 25.80
N ASP A 167 -26.31 28.34 25.45
CA ASP A 167 -27.53 29.14 25.26
C ASP A 167 -27.29 30.34 24.31
N LEU A 168 -26.61 30.09 23.19
CA LEU A 168 -26.25 31.08 22.18
C LEU A 168 -26.82 30.70 20.82
N THR A 169 -27.15 31.72 20.02
CA THR A 169 -27.46 31.47 18.61
C THR A 169 -26.23 31.00 17.85
N ARG A 170 -26.44 30.16 16.83
CA ARG A 170 -25.39 29.70 15.90
C ARG A 170 -24.50 30.83 15.40
N GLU A 171 -25.10 31.94 15.00
CA GLU A 171 -24.36 33.10 14.47
C GLU A 171 -23.51 33.75 15.56
N ARG A 172 -23.97 33.77 16.81
CA ARG A 172 -23.19 34.30 17.93
C ARG A 172 -21.96 33.43 18.23
N VAL A 173 -22.10 32.11 18.18
CA VAL A 173 -20.96 31.18 18.30
C VAL A 173 -19.95 31.40 17.17
N ARG A 174 -20.43 31.59 15.92
CA ARG A 174 -19.57 31.91 14.77
C ARG A 174 -18.76 33.20 15.00
N GLN A 175 -19.40 34.25 15.49
CA GLN A 175 -18.73 35.52 15.81
C GLN A 175 -17.66 35.36 16.90
N ILE A 176 -17.96 34.61 17.96
CA ILE A 176 -17.00 34.34 19.05
C ILE A 176 -15.78 33.58 18.49
N LYS A 177 -16.02 32.56 17.66
CA LYS A 177 -14.94 31.80 16.99
C LYS A 177 -14.05 32.71 16.14
N GLU A 178 -14.65 33.53 15.27
CA GLU A 178 -13.88 34.43 14.39
C GLU A 178 -13.10 35.48 15.18
N LYS A 179 -13.68 36.01 16.26
CA LYS A 179 -13.00 36.96 17.15
C LYS A 179 -11.82 36.31 17.86
N ALA A 180 -11.99 35.09 18.36
CA ALA A 180 -10.94 34.34 19.04
C ALA A 180 -9.79 33.97 18.08
N ILE A 181 -10.10 33.53 16.85
CA ILE A 181 -9.09 33.27 15.80
C ILE A 181 -8.33 34.56 15.45
N ARG A 182 -9.04 35.70 15.33
CA ARG A 182 -8.41 37.00 15.05
C ARG A 182 -7.42 37.41 16.15
N LYS A 183 -7.80 37.22 17.42
CA LYS A 183 -6.91 37.45 18.58
C LYS A 183 -5.67 36.55 18.55
N LEU A 184 -5.87 35.24 18.33
CA LEU A 184 -4.77 34.28 18.20
C LEU A 184 -3.80 34.67 17.08
N LYS A 185 -4.32 35.18 15.95
CA LYS A 185 -3.52 35.59 14.79
C LYS A 185 -2.69 36.87 15.04
N GLN A 186 -3.18 37.79 15.87
CA GLN A 186 -2.50 39.05 16.18
C GLN A 186 -1.46 38.91 17.29
N HIS A 187 -1.60 37.91 18.17
CA HIS A 187 -0.66 37.71 19.26
C HIS A 187 0.72 37.30 18.73
N SER A 188 1.77 37.81 19.37
CA SER A 188 3.17 37.40 19.14
C SER A 188 3.39 35.87 19.17
N ARG A 189 2.54 35.12 19.91
CA ARG A 189 2.58 33.66 20.04
C ARG A 189 2.16 32.92 18.78
N SER A 190 1.43 33.57 17.85
CA SER A 190 1.19 33.00 16.52
C SER A 190 2.47 32.70 15.75
N LYS A 191 3.59 33.39 16.05
CA LYS A 191 4.88 33.12 15.42
C LYS A 191 5.46 31.76 15.82
N LEU A 192 5.21 31.30 17.04
CA LEU A 192 5.66 29.99 17.52
C LEU A 192 4.85 28.87 16.84
N LEU A 193 3.53 29.04 16.73
CA LEU A 193 2.67 28.09 16.01
C LEU A 193 2.99 28.00 14.52
N LYS A 194 3.48 29.09 13.90
CA LYS A 194 3.91 29.07 12.49
C LYS A 194 5.11 28.16 12.23
N ALA A 195 5.97 27.89 13.22
CA ALA A 195 7.10 26.98 13.04
C ALA A 195 6.66 25.52 12.78
N TYR A 196 5.41 25.18 13.11
CA TYR A 196 4.84 23.85 12.88
C TYR A 196 4.10 23.72 11.53
N LEU A 197 4.05 24.79 10.72
CA LEU A 197 3.35 24.77 9.42
C LEU A 197 4.18 24.17 8.27
N GLY A 198 5.43 23.76 8.52
CA GLY A 198 6.33 23.24 7.49
C GLY A 198 7.05 24.36 6.75
#